data_AF-A0A846E391-F1
#
_entry.id   AF-A0A846E391-F1
#
_cell.length_a   1.000
_cell.length_b   1.000
_cell.length_c   1.000
_cell.angle_alpha   90.00
_cell.angle_beta   90.00
_cell.angle_gamma   90.00
#
_symmetry.space_group_name_H-M   'P 1'
#
loop_
_entity.id
_entity.type
_entity.pdbx_description
1 polymer ?
#
loop_
_entity_poly.entity_id
_entity_poly.type
_entity_poly.pdbx_seq_one_letter_code
_entity_poly.pdbx_strand_id
1 'polypeptide(L)' 'DISGPPTLRAGIPSANPSAYIGASTAIGTPIAIGVAIPLFLGQIR' A
#
# COMPACT_ATOMS: atom_id res chain seq x y z
N ASP A 1 -16.43 -13.99 5.98
CA ASP A 1 -17.12 -14.82 4.98
C ASP A 1 -16.94 -14.17 3.60
N ILE A 2 -16.51 -14.94 2.60
CA ILE A 2 -16.15 -14.49 1.23
C ILE A 2 -17.34 -14.69 0.27
N SER A 3 -18.55 -14.87 0.79
CA SER A 3 -19.76 -15.21 0.01
C SER A 3 -20.32 -14.03 -0.80
N GLY A 4 -19.93 -12.79 -0.49
CA GLY A 4 -20.42 -11.60 -1.18
C GLY A 4 -20.04 -11.51 -2.67
N PRO A 5 -20.70 -10.64 -3.45
CA PRO A 5 -20.46 -10.48 -4.88
C PRO A 5 -18.98 -10.15 -5.21
N PRO A 6 -18.47 -10.54 -6.40
CA PRO A 6 -17.07 -10.38 -6.81
C PRO A 6 -16.47 -8.99 -6.58
N THR A 7 -17.25 -7.93 -6.75
CA THR A 7 -16.81 -6.53 -6.59
C THR A 7 -16.47 -6.18 -5.15
N LEU A 8 -17.23 -6.69 -4.18
CA LEU A 8 -16.92 -6.50 -2.75
C LEU A 8 -15.69 -7.32 -2.34
N ARG A 9 -15.43 -8.45 -3.01
CA ARG A 9 -14.25 -9.28 -2.80
C ARG A 9 -12.98 -8.71 -3.43
N ALA A 10 -13.13 -7.94 -4.50
CA ALA A 10 -12.00 -7.31 -5.20
C ALA A 10 -11.19 -6.36 -4.30
N GLY A 11 -11.83 -5.76 -3.28
CA GLY A 11 -11.18 -4.92 -2.28
C GLY A 11 -10.56 -5.67 -1.11
N ILE A 12 -10.76 -6.99 -0.98
CA ILE A 12 -10.22 -7.79 0.13
C ILE A 12 -8.78 -8.16 -0.21
N PRO A 13 -7.76 -7.69 0.55
CA PRO A 13 -6.35 -7.90 0.19
C PRO A 13 -5.93 -9.37 0.11
N SER A 14 -6.55 -10.24 0.92
CA SER A 14 -6.28 -11.68 0.91
C SER A 14 -6.90 -12.43 -0.28
N ALA A 15 -7.95 -11.88 -0.90
CA ALA A 15 -8.62 -12.49 -2.04
C ALA A 15 -8.17 -11.89 -3.39
N ASN A 16 -7.54 -10.71 -3.37
CA ASN A 16 -7.00 -10.04 -4.54
C ASN A 16 -5.60 -9.45 -4.25
N PRO A 17 -4.53 -10.14 -4.67
CA PRO A 17 -3.15 -9.66 -4.49
C PRO A 17 -2.91 -8.27 -5.10
N SER A 18 -3.57 -7.94 -6.21
CA SER A 18 -3.41 -6.62 -6.85
C SER A 18 -3.96 -5.49 -5.98
N ALA A 19 -5.02 -5.72 -5.20
CA ALA A 19 -5.55 -4.74 -4.27
C ALA A 19 -4.58 -4.46 -3.12
N TYR A 20 -3.89 -5.49 -2.62
CA TYR A 20 -2.82 -5.32 -1.63
C TYR A 20 -1.68 -4.47 -2.20
N ILE A 21 -1.17 -4.83 -3.38
CA ILE A 21 -0.05 -4.12 -4.02
C ILE A 21 -0.42 -2.67 -4.37
N GLY A 22 -1.63 -2.45 -4.89
CA GLY A 22 -2.13 -1.11 -5.18
C GLY A 22 -2.24 -0.24 -3.93
N ALA A 23 -2.87 -0.78 -2.87
CA ALA A 23 -2.99 -0.06 -1.59
C ALA A 23 -1.62 0.19 -0.94
N SER A 24 -0.72 -0.80 -0.93
CA SER A 24 0.61 -0.66 -0.35
C SER A 24 1.45 0.35 -1.11
N THR A 25 1.35 0.42 -2.44
CA THR A 25 2.07 1.40 -3.28
C THR A 25 1.52 2.81 -3.08
N ALA A 26 0.19 2.95 -3.01
CA ALA A 26 -0.47 4.23 -2.80
C ALA A 26 -0.09 4.87 -1.46
N ILE A 27 0.17 4.06 -0.42
CA ILE A 27 0.64 4.55 0.88
C ILE A 27 2.17 4.62 0.95
N GLY A 28 2.89 3.61 0.45
CA GLY A 28 4.35 3.53 0.53
C GLY A 28 5.06 4.66 -0.21
N THR A 29 4.54 5.06 -1.37
CA THR A 29 5.13 6.14 -2.19
C THR A 29 5.15 7.49 -1.47
N PRO A 30 4.02 8.04 -0.96
CA PRO A 30 4.04 9.30 -0.24
C PRO A 30 4.83 9.22 1.06
N ILE A 31 4.83 8.08 1.77
CA ILE A 31 5.65 7.91 2.98
C ILE A 31 7.16 7.92 2.64
N ALA A 32 7.55 7.25 1.57
CA ALA A 32 8.94 7.25 1.12
C ALA A 32 9.41 8.69 0.78
N ILE A 33 8.58 9.44 0.06
CA ILE A 33 8.89 10.82 -0.35
C ILE A 33 8.87 11.78 0.84
N GLY A 34 7.85 11.72 1.68
CA GLY A 34 7.63 12.69 2.76
C GLY A 34 8.43 12.43 4.02
N VAL A 35 8.86 11.18 4.25
CA VAL A 35 9.48 10.77 5.52
C VAL A 35 10.81 10.06 5.29
N ALA A 36 10.82 8.95 4.56
CA ALA A 36 12.01 8.10 4.50
C ALA A 36 13.20 8.77 3.80
N ILE A 37 12.98 9.42 2.66
CA ILE A 37 14.03 10.11 1.91
C ILE A 37 14.62 11.29 2.70
N PRO A 38 13.82 12.23 3.24
CA PRO A 38 14.35 13.32 4.08
C PRO A 38 15.12 12.83 5.29
N LEU A 39 14.62 11.78 5.98
CA LEU A 39 15.32 11.19 7.12
C LEU A 39 16.67 10.62 6.70
N PHE A 40 16.71 9.80 5.64
CA PHE A 40 17.95 9.22 5.15
C PHE A 40 18.98 10.30 4.77
N LEU A 41 18.58 11.32 4.00
CA LEU A 41 19.46 12.44 3.65
C LEU A 41 19.91 13.25 4.87
N GLY A 42 19.05 13.40 5.86
CA GLY A 42 19.36 14.06 7.14
C GLY A 42 20.37 13.30 8.01
N GLN A 43 20.52 11.98 7.81
CA GLN A 43 21.46 11.11 8.54
C GLN A 43 22.80 10.89 7.82
N ILE A 44 22.95 11.32 6.56
CA ILE A 44 24.19 11.15 5.76
C ILE A 44 25.21 12.30 6.00
N ARG A 45 24.87 13.24 6.86
CA ARG A 45 25.66 14.42 7.24
C ARG A 45 26.15 14.28 8.66
#